data_AF-A0A5D2N1N0-F1
#
_entry.id   AF-A0A5D2N1N0-F1
#
_cell.length_a   1.000
_cell.length_b   1.000
_cell.length_c   1.000
_cell.angle_alpha   90.00
_cell.angle_beta   90.00
_cell.angle_gamma   90.00
#
_symmetry.space_group_name_H-M   'P 1'
#
loop_
_entity.id
_entity.type
_entity.pdbx_description
1 polymer ?
#
loop_
_entity_poly.entity_id
_entity_poly.type
_entity_poly.pdbx_seq_one_letter_code
_entity_poly.pdbx_strand_id
1 'polypeptide(L)' 'MGSLLGVLPSFDPLNFNQLRPSDPSNPCKLMPVTYHSSHIRTPPPPDQVITTETKFTY' A
#
# COMPACT_ATOMS: atom_id res chain seq x y z
N MET A 1 12.78 31.39 -15.43
CA MET A 1 13.70 30.25 -15.24
C MET A 1 12.88 29.05 -14.79
N GLY A 2 12.72 28.03 -15.63
CA GLY A 2 12.02 26.79 -15.27
C GLY A 2 12.99 25.79 -14.63
N SER A 3 12.49 24.99 -13.67
CA SER A 3 13.24 23.88 -13.06
C SER A 3 13.78 22.92 -14.14
N LEU A 4 15.03 22.47 -14.00
CA LEU A 4 15.68 21.50 -14.91
C LEU A 4 14.87 20.20 -15.07
N LEU A 5 14.07 19.86 -14.06
CA LEU A 5 13.24 18.66 -14.02
C LEU A 5 11.76 18.91 -14.38
N GLY A 6 11.40 20.13 -14.77
CA GLY A 6 10.00 20.49 -15.03
C GLY A 6 9.11 20.42 -13.78
N VAL A 7 7.80 20.31 -13.99
CA VAL A 7 6.79 20.10 -12.94
C VAL A 7 6.48 18.60 -12.87
N LEU A 8 6.75 17.97 -11.73
CA LEU A 8 6.40 16.57 -11.48
C LEU A 8 4.90 16.43 -11.17
N PRO A 9 4.27 15.31 -11.53
CA PRO A 9 2.88 15.07 -11.20
C PRO A 9 2.70 15.02 -9.68
N SER A 10 1.67 15.72 -9.19
CA SER A 10 1.21 15.63 -7.82
C SER A 10 -0.29 15.39 -7.82
N PHE A 11 -0.74 14.35 -7.10
CA PHE A 11 -2.17 14.05 -6.96
C PHE A 11 -2.87 15.08 -6.05
N ASP A 12 -2.23 15.42 -4.93
CA ASP A 12 -2.64 16.49 -4.03
C ASP A 12 -1.41 17.36 -3.70
N PRO A 13 -1.41 18.66 -4.06
CA PRO A 13 -0.34 19.60 -3.73
C PRO A 13 0.00 19.69 -2.24
N LEU A 14 -0.89 19.25 -1.35
CA LEU A 14 -0.72 19.31 0.10
C LEU A 14 -0.07 18.06 0.71
N ASN A 15 0.10 16.96 -0.05
CA ASN A 15 0.58 15.65 0.44
C ASN A 15 1.86 15.73 1.30
N PHE A 16 2.77 16.63 0.94
CA PHE A 16 4.10 16.73 1.56
C PHE A 16 4.28 18.00 2.40
N ASN A 17 3.31 18.90 2.42
CA ASN A 17 3.43 20.20 3.12
C ASN A 17 3.55 20.05 4.64
N GLN A 18 3.02 18.96 5.19
CA GLN A 18 3.04 18.68 6.63
C GLN A 18 4.22 17.80 7.04
N LEU A 19 4.94 17.22 6.07
CA LEU A 19 6.15 16.46 6.36
C LEU A 19 7.27 17.45 6.66
N ARG A 20 7.48 17.74 7.95
CA ARG A 20 8.75 18.30 8.39
C ARG A 20 9.81 17.21 8.24
N PRO A 21 11.00 17.51 7.70
CA PRO A 21 12.16 16.63 7.84
C PRO A 21 12.23 16.28 9.32
N SER A 22 12.15 14.98 9.62
CA SER A 22 11.96 14.45 10.96
C SER A 22 12.88 15.17 11.94
N ASP A 23 12.33 15.97 12.84
CA ASP A 23 13.07 16.31 14.05
C ASP A 23 13.42 14.95 14.68
N PRO A 24 14.71 14.63 14.91
CA PRO A 24 15.09 13.36 15.53
C PRO A 24 14.42 13.16 16.91
N SER A 25 13.90 14.23 17.54
CA SER A 25 13.09 14.17 18.76
C SER A 25 11.63 13.72 18.53
N ASN A 26 11.12 13.80 17.30
CA ASN A 26 9.76 13.43 16.90
C ASN A 26 9.81 12.57 15.64
N PRO A 27 10.10 11.26 15.76
CA PRO A 27 9.95 10.34 14.64
C PRO A 27 8.53 10.43 14.10
N CYS A 28 8.41 10.60 12.78
CA CYS A 28 7.13 10.57 12.08
C CYS A 28 6.38 9.29 12.47
N LYS A 29 5.21 9.43 13.12
CA LYS A 29 4.39 8.31 13.63
C LYS A 29 3.71 7.48 12.53
N LEU A 30 4.25 7.48 11.32
CA LEU A 30 3.78 6.67 10.20
C LEU A 30 4.40 5.27 10.24
N MET A 31 4.39 4.62 11.41
CA MET A 31 4.70 3.19 11.46
C MET A 31 3.44 2.42 11.09
N PRO A 32 3.44 1.66 9.97
CA PRO A 32 2.33 0.77 9.68
C PRO A 32 2.16 -0.21 10.84
N VAL A 33 0.92 -0.37 11.31
CA VAL A 33 0.61 -1.39 12.32
C VAL A 33 0.28 -2.70 11.60
N THR A 34 0.70 -3.81 12.18
CA THR A 34 0.31 -5.14 11.68
C THR A 34 -1.20 -5.31 11.79
N TYR A 35 -1.85 -5.55 10.65
CA TYR A 35 -3.29 -5.83 10.61
C TYR A 35 -3.59 -7.21 11.22
N HIS A 36 -4.54 -7.24 12.16
CA HIS A 36 -5.06 -8.48 12.76
C HIS A 36 -6.54 -8.64 12.38
N SER A 37 -6.84 -9.66 11.56
CA SER A 37 -8.22 -9.94 11.15
C SER A 37 -9.05 -10.42 12.34
N SER A 38 -10.18 -9.76 12.59
CA SER A 38 -11.16 -10.15 13.61
C SER A 38 -12.28 -11.06 13.08
N HIS A 39 -12.37 -11.26 11.77
CA HIS A 39 -13.46 -12.01 11.14
C HIS A 39 -13.05 -13.44 10.83
N ILE A 40 -14.00 -14.36 11.02
CA ILE A 40 -13.90 -15.73 10.53
C ILE A 40 -13.86 -15.65 9.00
N ARG A 41 -12.87 -16.31 8.40
CA ARG A 41 -12.68 -16.31 6.96
C ARG A 41 -13.85 -17.05 6.31
N THR A 42 -14.82 -16.30 5.77
CA THR A 42 -15.86 -16.87 4.92
C THR A 42 -15.18 -17.35 3.64
N PRO A 43 -15.38 -18.61 3.21
CA PRO A 43 -14.83 -19.06 1.95
C PRO A 43 -15.40 -18.18 0.82
N PRO A 44 -14.57 -17.75 -0.14
CA PRO A 44 -15.06 -17.04 -1.31
C PRO A 44 -16.01 -17.95 -2.10
N PRO A 45 -16.92 -17.37 -2.90
CA PRO A 45 -17.76 -18.13 -3.84
C PRO A 45 -16.93 -19.13 -4.66
N PRO A 46 -17.45 -20.33 -4.97
CA PRO A 46 -16.69 -21.38 -5.68
C PRO A 46 -16.13 -20.96 -7.04
N ASP A 47 -16.84 -20.05 -7.72
CA ASP A 47 -16.48 -19.44 -9.00
C ASP A 47 -15.41 -18.33 -8.88
N GLN A 48 -14.98 -18.01 -7.65
CA GLN A 48 -13.93 -17.02 -7.35
C GLN A 48 -12.70 -17.66 -6.71
N VAL A 49 -12.59 -18.99 -6.76
CA VAL A 49 -11.43 -19.72 -6.25
C VAL A 49 -10.40 -19.86 -7.37
N ILE A 50 -9.15 -19.48 -7.10
CA ILE A 50 -8.02 -19.73 -8.00
C ILE A 50 -7.72 -21.24 -7.96
N THR A 51 -7.90 -21.93 -9.08
CA THR A 51 -7.62 -23.37 -9.23
C THR A 51 -6.40 -23.61 -10.11
N THR A 52 -5.66 -24.67 -9.85
CA THR A 52 -4.57 -25.15 -10.70
C THR A 52 -4.99 -26.40 -11.47
N GLU A 53 -4.42 -26.61 -12.65
CA GLU A 53 -4.62 -27.83 -13.45
C GLU A 53 -4.26 -29.10 -12.66
N THR A 54 -5.04 -30.17 -12.84
CA THR A 54 -4.75 -31.47 -12.23
C THR A 54 -3.70 -32.19 -13.07
N LYS A 55 -2.54 -32.49 -12.48
CA LYS A 55 -1.50 -33.27 -13.17
C LYS A 55 -1.92 -34.75 -13.17
N PHE A 56 -2.37 -35.27 -14.31
CA PHE A 56 -2.60 -36.70 -14.46
C PHE A 56 -1.26 -37.43 -14.52
N THR A 57 -0.99 -38.30 -13.54
CA THR A 57 0.11 -39.27 -13.60
C THR A 57 -0.46 -40.54 -14.20
N TYR A 58 -0.01 -40.92 -15.39
CA TYR A 58 -0.30 -42.21 -16.03
C TYR A 58 0.57 -43.31 -15.42
#